data_AF-A0A0A2MI76-F1
#
_entry.id   AF-A0A0A2MI76-F1
#
_cell.length_a   1.000
_cell.length_b   1.000
_cell.length_c   1.000
_cell.angle_alpha   90.00
_cell.angle_beta   90.00
_cell.angle_gamma   90.00
#
_symmetry.space_group_name_H-M   'P 1'
#
loop_
_entity.id
_entity.type
_entity.pdbx_description
1 polymer ?
#
loop_
_entity_poly.entity_id
_entity_poly.type
_entity_poly.pdbx_seq_one_letter_code
_entity_poly.pdbx_strand_id
1 'polypeptide(L)' 'METIHLKINAKVYDHVMWLLQQFDTNDVEIVSDKFYRDKAELDETLRLMDAGEMKYYTLDEFKNETDEIIKKYED' A
#
# COMPACT_ATOMS: atom_id res chain seq x y z
N MET A 1 -14.92 10.71 -16.16
CA MET A 1 -15.34 9.48 -15.49
C MET A 1 -16.25 9.86 -14.35
N GLU A 2 -17.28 9.08 -14.08
CA GLU A 2 -18.20 9.30 -12.96
C GLU A 2 -17.85 8.33 -11.83
N THR A 3 -17.83 8.80 -10.58
CA THR A 3 -17.44 7.98 -9.42
C THR A 3 -18.67 7.50 -8.65
N ILE A 4 -18.73 6.20 -8.38
CA ILE A 4 -19.78 5.58 -7.55
C ILE A 4 -19.20 5.02 -6.26
N HIS A 5 -19.87 5.27 -5.13
CA HIS A 5 -19.53 4.68 -3.85
C HIS A 5 -20.45 3.48 -3.58
N LEU A 6 -19.87 2.28 -3.53
CA LEU A 6 -20.61 1.03 -3.30
C LEU A 6 -20.32 0.47 -1.91
N LYS A 7 -21.36 0.33 -1.08
CA LYS A 7 -21.28 -0.44 0.17
C LYS A 7 -21.83 -1.84 -0.08
N ILE A 8 -20.95 -2.83 -0.05
CA ILE A 8 -21.27 -4.20 -0.47
C ILE A 8 -21.18 -5.13 0.75
N ASN A 9 -22.08 -6.11 0.82
CA ASN A 9 -21.98 -7.15 1.84
C ASN A 9 -20.80 -8.09 1.52
N ALA A 10 -20.03 -8.48 2.53
CA ALA A 10 -18.88 -9.38 2.37
C ALA A 10 -19.22 -10.68 1.61
N LYS A 11 -20.44 -11.20 1.75
CA LYS A 11 -20.89 -12.44 1.07
C LYS A 11 -20.91 -12.34 -0.45
N VAL A 12 -21.04 -11.14 -1.00
CA VAL A 12 -21.13 -10.90 -2.45
C VAL A 12 -19.99 -10.04 -2.98
N TYR A 13 -19.02 -9.68 -2.12
CA TYR A 13 -17.87 -8.86 -2.49
C TYR A 13 -17.07 -9.49 -3.63
N ASP A 14 -16.76 -10.79 -3.51
CA ASP A 14 -15.97 -11.51 -4.51
C ASP A 14 -16.66 -11.54 -5.88
N HIS A 15 -17.99 -11.69 -5.90
CA HIS A 15 -18.78 -11.65 -7.14
C HIS A 15 -18.75 -10.27 -7.80
N VAL A 16 -18.82 -9.20 -7.00
CA VAL A 16 -18.75 -7.85 -7.54
C VAL A 16 -17.34 -7.54 -8.05
N MET A 17 -16.29 -7.95 -7.33
CA MET A 17 -14.91 -7.79 -7.80
C MET A 17 -14.67 -8.56 -9.09
N TRP A 18 -15.15 -9.80 -9.18
CA TRP A 18 -15.05 -10.61 -10.40
C TRP A 18 -15.67 -9.91 -11.61
N LEU A 19 -16.84 -9.27 -11.43
CA LEU A 19 -17.50 -8.51 -12.49
C LEU A 19 -16.67 -7.28 -12.90
N LEU A 20 -16.17 -6.51 -11.93
CA LEU A 20 -15.38 -5.31 -12.21
C LEU A 20 -14.06 -5.65 -12.93
N GLN A 21 -13.47 -6.81 -12.65
CA GLN A 21 -12.26 -7.29 -13.33
C GLN A 21 -12.46 -7.65 -14.80
N GLN A 22 -13.70 -7.75 -15.29
CA GLN A 22 -13.96 -8.02 -16.72
C GLN A 22 -13.84 -6.76 -17.59
N PHE A 23 -13.86 -5.57 -16.99
CA PHE A 23 -13.74 -4.31 -17.70
C PHE A 23 -12.26 -3.98 -17.95
N ASP A 24 -11.99 -3.29 -19.04
CA ASP A 24 -10.66 -2.75 -19.30
C ASP A 24 -10.37 -1.61 -18.31
N THR A 25 -9.10 -1.44 -17.97
CA THR A 25 -8.60 -0.34 -17.13
C THR A 25 -8.94 1.05 -17.66
N ASN A 26 -9.24 1.18 -18.96
CA ASN A 26 -9.70 2.44 -19.55
C ASN A 26 -11.19 2.73 -19.28
N ASP A 27 -11.98 1.71 -18.97
CA ASP A 27 -13.43 1.81 -18.78
C ASP A 27 -13.83 1.86 -17.31
N VAL A 28 -13.11 1.14 -16.44
CA VAL A 28 -13.38 1.05 -15.01
C VAL A 28 -12.08 1.13 -14.21
N GLU A 29 -12.06 2.02 -13.21
CA GLU A 29 -10.99 2.09 -12.21
C GLU A 29 -11.55 1.89 -10.80
N ILE A 30 -10.77 1.22 -9.94
CA ILE A 30 -11.07 1.11 -8.52
C ILE A 30 -10.57 2.38 -7.84
N VAL A 31 -11.49 3.29 -7.56
CA VAL A 31 -11.21 4.51 -6.79
C VAL A 31 -11.33 4.16 -5.30
N SER A 32 -10.20 3.86 -4.65
CA SER A 32 -10.14 3.59 -3.22
C SER A 32 -9.07 4.45 -2.55
N ASP A 33 -9.45 5.21 -1.53
CA ASP A 33 -8.50 6.05 -0.76
C ASP A 33 -7.35 5.24 -0.16
N LYS A 34 -7.63 3.98 0.23
CA LYS A 34 -6.59 3.05 0.69
C LYS A 34 -5.65 2.69 -0.46
N PHE A 35 -6.19 2.35 -1.63
CA PHE A 35 -5.39 2.01 -2.80
C PHE A 35 -4.47 3.15 -3.22
N TYR A 36 -4.96 4.40 -3.30
CA TYR A 36 -4.12 5.54 -3.67
C TYR A 36 -3.04 5.84 -2.63
N ARG A 37 -3.33 5.64 -1.35
CA ARG A 37 -2.34 5.79 -0.28
C ARG A 37 -1.24 4.73 -0.38
N ASP A 38 -1.63 3.46 -0.47
CA ASP A 38 -0.70 2.34 -0.60
C ASP A 38 0.15 2.49 -1.87
N LYS A 39 -0.46 2.93 -2.98
CA LYS A 39 0.23 3.23 -4.23
C LYS A 39 1.25 4.36 -4.06
N ALA A 40 0.88 5.45 -3.41
CA ALA A 40 1.79 6.57 -3.17
C ALA A 40 3.00 6.19 -2.31
N GLU A 41 2.79 5.37 -1.27
CA GLU A 41 3.90 4.80 -0.48
C GLU A 41 4.82 3.93 -1.33
N LEU A 42 4.25 3.08 -2.19
CA LEU A 42 5.03 2.19 -3.04
C LEU A 42 5.82 2.97 -4.11
N ASP A 43 5.18 3.97 -4.74
CA ASP A 43 5.82 4.82 -5.76
C ASP A 43 6.97 5.63 -5.16
N GLU A 44 6.82 6.15 -3.93
CA GLU A 44 7.90 6.84 -3.23
C GLU A 44 9.03 5.87 -2.85
N THR A 45 8.69 4.66 -2.41
CA THR A 45 9.67 3.61 -2.11
C THR A 45 10.50 3.26 -3.35
N LEU A 46 9.84 3.07 -4.50
CA LEU A 46 10.52 2.81 -5.78
C LEU A 46 11.40 3.99 -6.19
N ARG A 47 10.92 5.23 -6.04
CA ARG A 47 11.71 6.44 -6.31
C ARG A 47 12.99 6.48 -5.48
N LEU A 48 12.90 6.15 -4.18
CA LEU A 48 14.06 6.11 -3.28
C LEU A 48 15.03 4.98 -3.63
N MET A 49 14.53 3.84 -4.11
CA MET A 49 15.36 2.75 -4.63
C MET A 49 16.15 3.17 -5.86
N ASP A 50 15.47 3.76 -6.85
CA ASP A 50 16.08 4.20 -8.11
C ASP A 50 17.07 5.34 -7.90
N ALA A 51 16.79 6.24 -6.95
CA ALA A 51 17.71 7.32 -6.57
C ALA A 51 18.92 6.84 -5.74
N GLY A 52 18.92 5.58 -5.28
CA GLY A 52 19.95 5.07 -4.36
C GLY A 52 19.90 5.70 -2.97
N GLU A 53 18.81 6.38 -2.63
CA GLU A 53 18.57 7.05 -1.35
C GLU A 53 17.89 6.12 -0.32
N MET A 54 17.48 4.93 -0.75
CA MET A 54 16.92 3.92 0.15
C MET A 54 17.98 3.46 1.16
N LYS A 55 17.66 3.63 2.45
CA LYS A 55 18.43 3.03 3.53
C LYS A 55 18.16 1.53 3.55
N TYR A 56 19.17 0.76 3.18
CA TYR A 56 19.18 -0.68 3.38
C TYR A 56 19.81 -0.96 4.73
N TYR A 57 19.13 -1.77 5.53
CA TYR A 57 19.65 -2.25 6.81
C TYR A 57 19.99 -3.72 6.66
N THR A 58 21.18 -4.10 7.11
CA THR A 58 21.48 -5.50 7.41
C THR A 58 20.65 -5.95 8.62
N LEU A 59 20.50 -7.27 8.78
CA LEU A 59 19.73 -7.84 9.89
C LEU A 59 20.27 -7.38 11.25
N ASP A 60 21.59 -7.24 11.38
CA ASP A 60 22.26 -6.80 12.61
C ASP A 60 22.06 -5.29 12.86
N GLU A 61 22.11 -4.47 11.82
CA GLU A 61 21.82 -3.03 11.93
C GLU A 61 20.36 -2.77 12.34
N PHE A 62 19.42 -3.51 11.74
CA PHE A 62 18.01 -3.44 12.09
C PHE A 62 17.78 -3.83 13.56
N LYS A 63 18.43 -4.90 14.02
CA LYS A 63 18.33 -5.36 15.41
C LYS A 63 18.87 -4.33 16.39
N ASN A 64 20.04 -3.77 16.11
CA ASN A 64 20.66 -2.76 16.98
C ASN A 64 19.83 -1.48 17.06
N GLU A 65 19.33 -0.97 15.92
CA GLU A 65 18.49 0.23 15.89
C GLU A 65 17.16 0.00 16.64
N THR A 66 16.58 -1.19 16.50
CA THR A 66 15.36 -1.57 17.24
C THR A 66 15.61 -1.64 18.74
N ASP A 67 16.72 -2.28 19.17
CA ASP A 67 17.10 -2.38 20.58
C ASP A 67 17.40 -0.99 21.20
N GLU A 68 17.98 -0.06 20.44
CA GLU A 68 18.20 1.33 20.86
C GLU A 68 16.88 2.10 21.01
N ILE A 69 15.93 1.93 20.08
CA ILE A 69 14.60 2.54 20.16
C ILE A 69 13.86 2.00 21.39
N ILE A 70 13.85 0.68 21.61
CA ILE A 70 13.18 0.07 22.77
C ILE A 70 13.76 0.64 24.07
N LYS A 71 15.09 0.66 24.22
CA LYS A 71 15.75 1.24 25.40
C LYS A 71 15.38 2.70 25.64
N LYS A 72 15.19 3.48 24.59
CA LYS A 72 14.82 4.91 24.68
C LYS A 72 13.41 5.13 25.23
N TYR A 73 12.52 4.15 25.14
CA TYR A 73 11.12 4.25 25.55
C TYR A 73 10.73 3.33 26.72
N GLU A 74 11.68 2.54 27.24
CA GLU A 74 11.50 1.69 28.43
C GLU A 74 11.93 2.34 29.77
N ASP A 75 12.32 3.63 29.75
CA ASP A 75 12.48 4.46 30.97
C ASP A 75 11.17 5.15 31.40
#